data_AF-A0A135ID03-F1
#
_entry.id   AF-A0A135ID03-F1
#
_cell.length_a   1.000
_cell.length_b   1.000
_cell.length_c   1.000
_cell.angle_alpha   90.00
_cell.angle_beta   90.00
_cell.angle_gamma   90.00
#
_symmetry.space_group_name_H-M   'P 1'
#
loop_
_entity.id
_entity.type
_entity.pdbx_description
1 polymer ?
#
loop_
_entity_poly.entity_id
_entity_poly.type
_entity_poly.pdbx_seq_one_letter_code
_entity_poly.pdbx_strand_id
1 'polypeptide(L)'
;MFGSLGLFLGGFFDALIGPNFFVPAEPFLLAAGYQLHEGIVSAAVMVLLGGFLGDQCSYLIGRKYGKPAQQKIMKWRPKTRRVFARCRLLMAKKGTFAMVFARLLGPVAWVVPFLAGMQKVSWTKFSLFSSIGLMLGAGQFIFWGYLLAAGVEQFPILDTFLTIVNEHKYSLMAMGGTLVFGWLGYRYGWKKWVPKTAAFFLAAMLAVNYSHFFWYSDNFQDTQSNLPVEHAALNYKVYPGKSPVFDAQGINVLYVGESPKAMMERLGWVENKTFSRSDIDPSVYIDLLKAQTPPVSDLFWNERPQDLAFQLPGDLLKRSHIRWWKAGVDEATNQPTWVGAVSYDDGLKLTMYSGILTVLHSIDPNIDAERDKLAAQLNTEIPSMATNYFQAMTPLVVDEAHDYYSDGRVLVVNESELLLANNAS
;
A
#
# COMPACT_ATOMS: atom_id res chain seq x y z
N MET A 1 11.93 -3.03 3.03
CA MET A 1 12.39 -4.40 3.30
C MET A 1 13.58 -4.39 4.25
N PHE A 2 13.78 -5.43 5.06
CA PHE A 2 14.96 -5.50 5.93
C PHE A 2 16.22 -5.64 5.07
N GLY A 3 17.21 -4.78 5.28
CA GLY A 3 18.54 -4.96 4.68
C GLY A 3 19.24 -6.20 5.24
N SER A 4 20.26 -6.69 4.54
CA SER A 4 21.01 -7.90 4.90
C SER A 4 21.53 -7.91 6.34
N LEU A 5 21.92 -6.74 6.86
CA LEU A 5 22.35 -6.58 8.26
C LEU A 5 21.18 -6.78 9.24
N GLY A 6 19.99 -6.29 8.92
CA GLY A 6 18.80 -6.46 9.75
C GLY A 6 18.38 -7.93 9.85
N LEU A 7 18.43 -8.66 8.73
CA LEU A 7 18.17 -10.09 8.70
C LEU A 7 19.19 -10.89 9.53
N PHE A 8 20.48 -10.56 9.41
CA PHE A 8 21.53 -11.16 10.22
C PHE A 8 21.31 -10.91 11.71
N LEU A 9 21.07 -9.66 12.12
CA LEU A 9 20.86 -9.30 13.52
C LEU A 9 19.59 -9.94 14.09
N GLY A 10 18.52 -10.02 13.30
CA GLY A 10 17.29 -10.72 13.68
C GLY A 10 17.53 -12.19 14.00
N GLY A 11 18.17 -12.92 13.08
CA GLY A 11 18.53 -14.32 13.31
C GLY A 11 19.51 -14.51 14.48
N PHE A 12 20.49 -13.61 14.63
CA PHE A 12 21.48 -13.66 15.70
C PHE A 12 20.86 -13.45 17.09
N PHE A 13 20.02 -12.41 17.25
CA PHE A 13 19.44 -12.10 18.56
C PHE A 13 18.35 -13.09 18.99
N ASP A 14 17.62 -13.71 18.05
CA ASP A 14 16.70 -14.81 18.39
C ASP A 14 17.43 -16.09 18.84
N ALA A 15 18.57 -16.39 18.24
CA ALA A 15 19.38 -17.55 18.65
C ALA A 15 20.21 -17.28 19.93
N LEU A 16 20.45 -16.01 20.27
CA LEU A 16 21.25 -15.61 21.43
C LEU A 16 20.42 -15.62 22.73
N ILE A 17 20.89 -16.36 23.73
CA ILE A 17 20.24 -16.48 25.05
C ILE A 17 20.13 -15.10 25.73
N GLY A 18 18.90 -14.67 26.02
CA GLY A 18 18.61 -13.39 26.66
C GLY A 18 17.91 -12.40 25.72
N PRO A 19 18.58 -11.89 24.66
CA PRO A 19 17.93 -11.04 23.66
C PRO A 19 16.74 -11.72 22.96
N ASN A 20 16.78 -13.04 22.83
CA ASN A 20 15.72 -13.84 22.21
C ASN A 20 14.34 -13.73 22.86
N PHE A 21 14.23 -13.26 24.10
CA PHE A 21 12.93 -12.97 24.72
C PHE A 21 12.26 -11.71 24.17
N PHE A 22 13.00 -10.85 23.47
CA PHE A 22 12.53 -9.56 22.96
C PHE A 22 12.53 -9.49 21.43
N VAL A 23 13.31 -10.33 20.76
CA VAL A 23 13.45 -10.32 19.30
C VAL A 23 12.89 -11.62 18.73
N PRO A 24 11.65 -11.62 18.20
CA PRO A 24 11.08 -12.79 17.54
C PRO A 24 11.74 -13.02 16.17
N ALA A 25 12.11 -14.27 15.85
CA ALA A 25 12.73 -14.61 14.57
C ALA A 25 11.76 -14.69 13.38
N GLU A 26 10.48 -14.99 13.62
CA GLU A 26 9.51 -15.31 12.57
C GLU A 26 9.41 -14.22 11.50
N PRO A 27 9.34 -12.92 11.85
CA PRO A 27 9.28 -11.84 10.84
C PRO A 27 10.52 -11.80 9.94
N PHE A 28 11.71 -12.01 10.51
CA PHE A 28 12.97 -11.98 9.76
C PHE A 28 13.12 -13.19 8.85
N LEU A 29 12.71 -14.38 9.32
CA LEU A 29 12.76 -15.62 8.53
C LEU A 29 11.77 -15.60 7.36
N LEU A 30 10.54 -15.12 7.59
CA LEU A 30 9.53 -14.95 6.53
C LEU A 30 10.00 -13.92 5.51
N ALA A 31 10.53 -12.77 5.96
CA ALA A 31 11.06 -11.74 5.08
C ALA A 31 12.27 -12.22 4.25
N ALA A 32 13.13 -13.06 4.81
CA ALA A 32 14.22 -13.68 4.07
C ALA A 32 13.73 -14.66 2.99
N GLY A 33 12.64 -15.40 3.27
CA GLY A 33 11.96 -16.25 2.30
C GLY A 33 11.35 -15.45 1.14
N TYR A 34 10.71 -14.33 1.46
CA TYR A 34 10.16 -13.42 0.45
C TYR A 34 11.27 -12.86 -0.45
N GLN A 35 12.36 -12.34 0.12
CA GLN A 35 13.50 -11.83 -0.66
C GLN A 35 14.20 -12.93 -1.48
N LEU A 36 14.20 -14.18 -1.01
CA LEU A 36 14.71 -15.31 -1.77
C LEU A 36 13.90 -15.55 -3.05
N HIS A 37 12.57 -15.32 -3.02
CA HIS A 37 11.70 -15.40 -4.20
C HIS A 37 12.04 -14.32 -5.23
N GLU A 38 12.33 -13.09 -4.79
CA GLU A 38 12.78 -11.98 -5.64
C GLU A 38 14.21 -12.16 -6.20
N GLY A 39 14.85 -13.31 -5.95
CA GLY A 39 16.21 -13.63 -6.42
C GLY A 39 17.34 -13.15 -5.50
N ILE A 40 17.03 -12.55 -4.35
CA ILE A 40 18.01 -12.06 -3.38
C ILE A 40 18.41 -13.20 -2.43
N VAL A 41 19.27 -14.11 -2.93
CA VAL A 41 19.75 -15.29 -2.18
C VAL A 41 20.50 -14.90 -0.89
N SER A 42 21.14 -13.74 -0.88
CA SER A 42 21.90 -13.25 0.26
C SER A 42 21.04 -13.06 1.52
N ALA A 43 19.74 -12.81 1.38
CA ALA A 43 18.81 -12.65 2.49
C ALA A 43 18.69 -13.94 3.34
N ALA A 44 18.45 -15.07 2.67
CA ALA A 44 18.37 -16.38 3.32
C ALA A 44 19.72 -16.78 3.95
N VAL A 45 20.83 -16.52 3.27
CA VAL A 45 22.17 -16.81 3.81
C VAL A 45 22.45 -16.00 5.07
N MET A 46 22.14 -14.70 5.07
CA MET A 46 22.45 -13.81 6.19
C MET A 46 21.63 -14.12 7.45
N VAL A 47 20.34 -14.44 7.31
CA VAL A 47 19.51 -14.81 8.47
C VAL A 47 19.94 -16.15 9.06
N LEU A 48 20.29 -17.13 8.22
CA LEU A 48 20.79 -18.43 8.67
C LEU A 48 22.17 -18.30 9.32
N LEU A 49 23.06 -17.47 8.76
CA LEU A 49 24.36 -17.18 9.34
C LEU A 49 24.23 -16.51 10.72
N GLY A 50 23.31 -15.56 10.85
CA GLY A 50 22.97 -14.93 12.13
C GLY A 50 22.52 -15.97 13.16
N GLY A 51 21.55 -16.81 12.81
CA GLY A 51 21.05 -17.88 13.68
C GLY A 51 22.13 -18.89 14.08
N PHE A 52 23.03 -19.25 13.15
CA PHE A 52 24.14 -20.15 13.42
C PHE A 52 25.11 -19.54 14.44
N LEU A 53 25.53 -18.29 14.24
CA LEU A 53 26.45 -17.61 15.15
C LEU A 53 25.82 -17.36 16.53
N GLY A 54 24.53 -17.02 16.58
CA GLY A 54 23.80 -16.87 17.83
C GLY A 54 23.77 -18.17 18.64
N ASP A 55 23.54 -19.32 18.00
CA ASP A 55 23.60 -20.64 18.63
C ASP A 55 24.99 -20.95 19.20
N GLN A 56 26.05 -20.67 18.42
CA GLN A 56 27.42 -20.88 18.87
C GLN A 56 27.73 -20.03 20.10
N CYS A 57 27.33 -18.76 20.09
CA CYS A 57 27.48 -17.85 21.22
C CYS A 57 26.71 -18.35 22.46
N SER A 58 25.43 -18.72 22.30
CA SER A 58 24.61 -19.28 23.38
C SER A 58 25.23 -20.54 24.00
N TYR A 59 25.76 -21.43 23.16
CA TYR A 59 26.49 -22.61 23.59
C TYR A 59 27.76 -22.28 24.37
N LEU A 60 28.58 -21.34 23.89
CA LEU A 60 29.80 -20.92 24.57
C LEU A 60 29.52 -20.26 25.92
N ILE A 61 28.48 -19.42 25.99
CA ILE A 61 27.99 -18.81 27.23
C ILE A 61 27.56 -19.92 28.20
N GLY A 62 26.80 -20.91 27.73
CA GLY A 62 26.39 -22.07 28.53
C GLY A 62 27.58 -22.88 29.04
N ARG A 63 28.61 -23.08 28.20
CA ARG A 63 29.80 -23.85 28.54
C ARG A 63 30.68 -23.15 29.58
N LYS A 64 30.82 -21.82 29.51
CA LYS A 64 31.66 -21.02 30.41
C LYS A 64 30.93 -20.62 31.70
N TYR A 65 29.69 -20.15 31.59
CA TYR A 65 28.95 -19.52 32.69
C TYR A 65 27.73 -20.31 33.17
N GLY A 66 27.44 -21.46 32.57
CA GLY A 66 26.20 -22.16 32.83
C GLY A 66 26.06 -22.77 34.23
N LYS A 67 27.13 -23.33 34.82
CA LYS A 67 27.11 -23.82 36.22
C LYS A 67 26.86 -22.72 37.25
N PRO A 68 27.60 -21.60 37.27
CA PRO A 68 27.33 -20.52 38.23
C PRO A 68 25.95 -19.89 38.02
N ALA A 69 25.50 -19.74 36.76
CA ALA A 69 24.15 -19.25 36.46
C ALA A 69 23.06 -20.19 37.02
N GLN A 70 23.19 -21.50 36.81
CA GLN A 70 22.26 -22.50 37.35
C GLN A 70 22.18 -22.44 38.88
N GLN A 71 23.32 -22.37 39.56
CA GLN A 71 23.35 -22.29 41.02
C GLN A 71 22.68 -21.02 41.55
N LYS A 72 22.90 -19.87 40.90
CA LYS A 72 22.26 -18.60 41.26
C LYS A 72 20.74 -18.66 41.07
N ILE A 73 20.27 -19.19 39.94
CA ILE A 73 18.83 -19.35 39.66
C ILE A 73 18.17 -20.33 40.65
N MET A 74 18.84 -21.44 40.97
CA MET A 74 18.30 -22.42 41.92
C MET A 74 18.19 -21.86 43.35
N LYS A 75 19.11 -21.00 43.77
CA LYS A 75 19.02 -20.29 45.06
C LYS A 75 17.87 -19.29 45.07
N TRP A 76 17.68 -18.54 43.98
CA TRP A 76 16.63 -17.53 43.87
C TRP A 76 15.22 -18.12 43.67
N ARG A 77 15.08 -19.19 42.87
CA ARG A 77 13.82 -19.92 42.68
C ARG A 77 14.03 -21.43 42.80
N PRO A 78 13.90 -22.02 44.01
CA PRO A 78 14.14 -23.45 44.26
C PRO A 78 13.33 -24.41 43.39
N LYS A 79 12.12 -24.04 42.97
CA LYS A 79 11.25 -24.85 42.09
C LYS A 79 11.91 -25.18 40.73
N THR A 80 12.87 -24.37 40.27
CA THR A 80 13.61 -24.59 39.00
C THR A 80 14.55 -25.80 39.06
N ARG A 81 14.91 -26.29 40.26
CA ARG A 81 15.77 -27.47 40.43
C ARG A 81 15.23 -28.70 39.71
N ARG A 82 13.91 -28.93 39.78
CA ARG A 82 13.24 -30.05 39.08
C ARG A 82 13.31 -29.90 37.56
N VAL A 83 13.17 -28.66 37.05
CA VAL A 83 13.25 -28.37 35.61
C VAL A 83 14.66 -28.64 35.09
N PHE A 84 15.70 -28.12 35.75
CA PHE A 84 17.09 -28.40 35.36
C PHE A 84 17.44 -29.89 35.43
N ALA A 85 16.92 -30.63 36.43
CA ALA A 85 17.12 -32.08 36.52
C ALA A 85 16.45 -32.82 35.34
N ARG A 86 15.22 -32.45 34.97
CA ARG A 86 14.53 -33.01 33.80
C ARG A 86 15.26 -32.67 32.50
N CYS A 87 15.70 -31.43 32.31
CA CYS A 87 16.47 -31.02 31.14
C CYS A 87 17.79 -31.80 31.05
N ARG A 88 18.49 -32.00 32.17
CA ARG A 88 19.71 -32.82 32.22
C ARG A 88 19.43 -34.28 31.84
N LEU A 89 18.34 -34.86 32.34
CA LEU A 89 17.94 -36.22 31.99
C LEU A 89 17.57 -36.34 30.50
N LEU A 90 16.86 -35.34 29.95
CA LEU A 90 16.50 -35.27 28.53
C LEU A 90 17.74 -35.14 27.64
N MET A 91 18.68 -34.25 28.00
CA MET A 91 19.97 -34.10 27.30
C MET A 91 20.81 -35.38 27.38
N ALA A 92 20.78 -36.10 28.50
CA ALA A 92 21.51 -37.35 28.65
C ALA A 92 20.90 -38.50 27.82
N LYS A 93 19.57 -38.62 27.77
CA LYS A 93 18.88 -39.72 27.04
C LYS A 93 18.67 -39.44 25.56
N LYS A 94 18.39 -38.19 25.19
CA LYS A 94 17.93 -37.77 23.85
C LYS A 94 18.63 -36.50 23.35
N GLY A 95 19.83 -36.18 23.83
CA GLY A 95 20.54 -34.93 23.53
C GLY A 95 20.66 -34.61 22.03
N THR A 96 20.99 -35.60 21.21
CA THR A 96 21.08 -35.44 19.74
C THR A 96 19.76 -35.00 19.12
N PHE A 97 18.68 -35.75 19.37
CA PHE A 97 17.34 -35.40 18.89
C PHE A 97 16.88 -34.06 19.42
N ALA A 98 17.15 -33.78 20.70
CA ALA A 98 16.77 -32.51 21.29
C ALA A 98 17.48 -31.33 20.61
N MET A 99 18.75 -31.45 20.22
CA MET A 99 19.45 -30.38 19.49
C MET A 99 18.91 -30.19 18.07
N VAL A 100 18.54 -31.26 17.37
CA VAL A 100 17.99 -31.19 16.00
C VAL A 100 16.56 -30.62 16.00
N PHE A 101 15.70 -31.11 16.88
CA PHE A 101 14.26 -30.78 16.85
C PHE A 101 13.88 -29.60 17.76
N ALA A 102 14.81 -29.04 18.56
CA ALA A 102 14.50 -27.95 19.48
C ALA A 102 13.81 -26.76 18.82
N ARG A 103 14.29 -26.37 17.62
CA ARG A 103 13.75 -25.23 16.87
C ARG A 103 12.32 -25.42 16.39
N LEU A 104 11.86 -26.65 16.22
CA LEU A 104 10.49 -26.96 15.82
C LEU A 104 9.50 -26.87 17.00
N LEU A 105 10.00 -26.77 18.23
CA LEU A 105 9.22 -26.78 19.47
C LEU A 105 9.08 -25.37 20.10
N GLY A 106 9.32 -24.31 19.32
CA GLY A 106 9.16 -22.92 19.73
C GLY A 106 10.05 -22.54 20.93
N PRO A 107 9.50 -22.19 22.11
CA PRO A 107 10.28 -21.68 23.25
C PRO A 107 11.40 -22.61 23.76
N VAL A 108 11.35 -23.89 23.42
CA VAL A 108 12.43 -24.85 23.76
C VAL A 108 13.73 -24.47 23.04
N ALA A 109 13.64 -23.97 21.81
CA ALA A 109 14.76 -23.57 20.97
C ALA A 109 15.68 -22.55 21.66
N TRP A 110 15.07 -21.61 22.39
CA TRP A 110 15.74 -20.50 23.06
C TRP A 110 16.77 -20.93 24.11
N VAL A 111 16.65 -22.14 24.66
CA VAL A 111 17.41 -22.58 25.83
C VAL A 111 18.32 -23.77 25.52
N VAL A 112 18.04 -24.53 24.46
CA VAL A 112 18.79 -25.76 24.14
C VAL A 112 20.27 -25.52 23.82
N PRO A 113 20.68 -24.52 23.03
CA PRO A 113 22.11 -24.23 22.81
C PRO A 113 22.88 -23.98 24.10
N PHE A 114 22.31 -23.16 25.00
CA PHE A 114 22.87 -22.87 26.32
C PHE A 114 22.96 -24.13 27.21
N LEU A 115 21.91 -24.96 27.21
CA LEU A 115 21.90 -26.22 27.97
C LEU A 115 22.91 -27.24 27.44
N ALA A 116 23.08 -27.34 26.12
CA ALA A 116 24.09 -28.19 25.51
C ALA A 116 25.50 -27.75 25.93
N GLY A 117 25.74 -26.45 25.99
CA GLY A 117 26.96 -25.86 26.54
C GLY A 117 27.17 -26.22 28.01
N MET A 118 26.13 -26.06 28.84
CA MET A 118 26.14 -26.41 30.27
C MET A 118 26.53 -27.86 30.54
N GLN A 119 26.02 -28.79 29.72
CA GLN A 119 26.32 -30.22 29.83
C GLN A 119 27.67 -30.59 29.21
N LYS A 120 28.42 -29.62 28.68
CA LYS A 120 29.73 -29.80 28.03
C LYS A 120 29.67 -30.80 26.86
N VAL A 121 28.58 -30.81 26.09
CA VAL A 121 28.53 -31.54 24.81
C VAL A 121 29.70 -31.08 23.94
N SER A 122 30.40 -31.97 23.23
CA SER A 122 31.51 -31.57 22.35
C SER A 122 31.04 -30.56 21.29
N TRP A 123 31.83 -29.52 21.05
CA TRP A 123 31.46 -28.42 20.16
C TRP A 123 31.12 -28.89 18.74
N THR A 124 31.87 -29.86 18.20
CA THR A 124 31.63 -30.43 16.87
C THR A 124 30.26 -31.10 16.77
N LYS A 125 29.91 -31.97 17.73
CA LYS A 125 28.57 -32.58 17.78
C LYS A 125 27.47 -31.54 17.92
N PHE A 126 27.65 -30.57 18.81
CA PHE A 126 26.67 -29.49 18.98
C PHE A 126 26.47 -28.73 17.67
N SER A 127 27.56 -28.20 17.08
CA SER A 127 27.52 -27.40 15.86
C SER A 127 26.86 -28.15 14.69
N LEU A 128 27.18 -29.43 14.50
CA LEU A 128 26.55 -30.26 13.47
C LEU A 128 25.04 -30.41 13.69
N PHE A 129 24.61 -30.84 14.87
CA PHE A 129 23.19 -31.10 15.13
C PHE A 129 22.36 -29.81 15.25
N SER A 130 22.93 -28.74 15.79
CA SER A 130 22.30 -27.41 15.83
C SER A 130 22.15 -26.82 14.42
N SER A 131 23.12 -27.02 13.53
CA SER A 131 23.01 -26.58 12.13
C SER A 131 21.91 -27.32 11.37
N ILE A 132 21.78 -28.64 11.56
CA ILE A 132 20.65 -29.40 10.99
C ILE A 132 19.33 -28.87 11.54
N GLY A 133 19.25 -28.63 12.86
CA GLY A 133 18.06 -28.04 13.47
C GLY A 133 17.76 -26.62 13.01
N LEU A 134 18.79 -25.81 12.71
CA LEU A 134 18.64 -24.50 12.07
C LEU A 134 18.02 -24.65 10.69
N MET A 135 18.56 -25.52 9.84
CA MET A 135 18.03 -25.72 8.49
C MET A 135 16.58 -26.20 8.52
N LEU A 136 16.22 -27.13 9.40
CA LEU A 136 14.84 -27.61 9.49
C LEU A 136 13.90 -26.54 10.08
N GLY A 137 14.29 -25.95 11.21
CA GLY A 137 13.43 -25.03 11.95
C GLY A 137 13.32 -23.64 11.34
N ALA A 138 14.44 -23.06 10.87
CA ALA A 138 14.43 -21.77 10.19
C ALA A 138 14.07 -21.93 8.69
N GLY A 139 14.54 -23.00 8.05
CA GLY A 139 14.28 -23.25 6.64
C GLY A 139 12.79 -23.44 6.32
N GLN A 140 11.99 -24.03 7.22
CA GLN A 140 10.53 -24.09 7.00
C GLN A 140 9.89 -22.70 6.93
N PHE A 141 10.33 -21.73 7.73
CA PHE A 141 9.77 -20.37 7.71
C PHE A 141 10.25 -19.61 6.47
N ILE A 142 11.51 -19.80 6.07
CA ILE A 142 12.02 -19.27 4.80
C ILE A 142 11.22 -19.88 3.63
N PHE A 143 10.95 -21.17 3.65
CA PHE A 143 10.14 -21.86 2.65
C PHE A 143 8.69 -21.33 2.61
N TRP A 144 8.05 -21.16 3.77
CA TRP A 144 6.72 -20.54 3.83
C TRP A 144 6.73 -19.07 3.36
N GLY A 145 7.76 -18.29 3.67
CA GLY A 145 7.93 -16.93 3.15
C GLY A 145 8.09 -16.90 1.63
N TYR A 146 8.84 -17.86 1.07
CA TYR A 146 8.99 -18.04 -0.38
C TYR A 146 7.67 -18.42 -1.04
N LEU A 147 6.93 -19.41 -0.48
CA LEU A 147 5.62 -19.81 -1.00
C LEU A 147 4.59 -18.70 -0.89
N LEU A 148 4.62 -17.91 0.19
CA LEU A 148 3.77 -16.73 0.32
C LEU A 148 4.07 -15.72 -0.79
N ALA A 149 5.34 -15.42 -1.07
CA ALA A 149 5.70 -14.53 -2.17
C ALA A 149 5.23 -15.07 -3.53
N ALA A 150 5.48 -16.36 -3.80
CA ALA A 150 5.03 -17.02 -5.04
C ALA A 150 3.49 -17.07 -5.16
N GLY A 151 2.77 -17.23 -4.05
CA GLY A 151 1.32 -17.31 -4.01
C GLY A 151 0.63 -15.94 -4.03
N VAL A 152 1.26 -14.89 -3.51
CA VAL A 152 0.71 -13.51 -3.55
C VAL A 152 0.42 -13.09 -4.99
N GLU A 153 1.27 -13.46 -5.95
CA GLU A 153 1.04 -13.20 -7.38
C GLU A 153 -0.16 -13.98 -7.96
N GLN A 154 -0.52 -15.13 -7.37
CA GLN A 154 -1.65 -15.96 -7.79
C GLN A 154 -2.96 -15.66 -7.04
N PHE A 155 -2.92 -14.83 -5.99
CA PHE A 155 -4.10 -14.40 -5.24
C PHE A 155 -4.24 -12.86 -5.28
N PRO A 156 -4.85 -12.30 -6.34
CA PRO A 156 -5.10 -10.85 -6.48
C PRO A 156 -5.85 -10.22 -5.29
N ILE A 157 -6.56 -11.05 -4.51
CA ILE A 157 -7.28 -10.66 -3.30
C ILE A 157 -6.32 -10.16 -2.21
N LEU A 158 -5.11 -10.74 -2.09
CA LEU A 158 -4.13 -10.32 -1.08
C LEU A 158 -3.57 -8.94 -1.41
N ASP A 159 -3.21 -8.70 -2.66
CA ASP A 159 -2.73 -7.38 -3.10
C ASP A 159 -3.81 -6.31 -2.93
N THR A 160 -5.04 -6.63 -3.36
CA THR A 160 -6.22 -5.78 -3.11
C THR A 160 -6.39 -5.47 -1.61
N PHE A 161 -6.27 -6.48 -0.75
CA PHE A 161 -6.37 -6.31 0.70
C PHE A 161 -5.25 -5.44 1.27
N LEU A 162 -4.01 -5.64 0.83
CA LEU A 162 -2.87 -4.82 1.26
C LEU A 162 -3.03 -3.36 0.83
N THR A 163 -3.52 -3.11 -0.39
CA THR A 163 -3.84 -1.77 -0.89
C THR A 163 -4.91 -1.10 -0.03
N ILE A 164 -6.00 -1.80 0.29
CA ILE A 164 -7.03 -1.31 1.21
C ILE A 164 -6.43 -0.96 2.57
N VAL A 165 -5.64 -1.85 3.17
CA VAL A 165 -5.02 -1.61 4.48
C VAL A 165 -4.07 -0.40 4.44
N ASN A 166 -3.28 -0.27 3.38
CA ASN A 166 -2.33 0.82 3.23
C ASN A 166 -3.02 2.18 3.05
N GLU A 167 -4.12 2.25 2.31
CA GLU A 167 -4.94 3.47 2.20
C GLU A 167 -5.55 3.86 3.54
N HIS A 168 -6.09 2.89 4.29
CA HIS A 168 -6.79 3.15 5.55
C HIS A 168 -5.84 3.28 6.75
N LYS A 169 -4.52 3.12 6.59
CA LYS A 169 -3.57 3.00 7.71
C LYS A 169 -3.65 4.16 8.71
N TYR A 170 -3.76 5.40 8.23
CA TYR A 170 -3.80 6.57 9.11
C TYR A 170 -5.14 6.70 9.84
N SER A 171 -6.25 6.40 9.16
CA SER A 171 -7.58 6.31 9.77
C SER A 171 -7.63 5.23 10.84
N LEU A 172 -7.06 4.05 10.57
CA LEU A 172 -6.95 2.95 11.53
C LEU A 172 -6.07 3.31 12.73
N MET A 173 -4.95 4.00 12.51
CA MET A 173 -4.09 4.52 13.59
C MET A 173 -4.82 5.56 14.45
N ALA A 174 -5.57 6.47 13.84
CA ALA A 174 -6.38 7.46 14.56
C ALA A 174 -7.49 6.79 15.40
N MET A 175 -8.17 5.79 14.85
CA MET A 175 -9.14 4.97 15.58
C MET A 175 -8.48 4.21 16.74
N GLY A 176 -7.36 3.54 16.49
CA GLY A 176 -6.61 2.81 17.52
C GLY A 176 -6.13 3.73 18.66
N GLY A 177 -5.57 4.90 18.31
CA GLY A 177 -5.17 5.92 19.28
C GLY A 177 -6.35 6.45 20.10
N THR A 178 -7.50 6.64 19.46
CA THR A 178 -8.75 7.05 20.14
C THR A 178 -9.23 5.99 21.13
N LEU A 179 -9.22 4.72 20.74
CA LEU A 179 -9.61 3.61 21.62
C LEU A 179 -8.69 3.52 22.84
N VAL A 180 -7.37 3.66 22.64
CA VAL A 180 -6.39 3.69 23.74
C VAL A 180 -6.64 4.90 24.65
N PHE A 181 -6.85 6.09 24.08
CA PHE A 181 -7.12 7.31 24.85
C PHE A 181 -8.41 7.19 25.69
N GLY A 182 -9.48 6.64 25.09
CA GLY A 182 -10.73 6.37 25.78
C GLY A 182 -10.58 5.33 26.88
N TRP A 183 -9.84 4.24 26.61
CA TRP A 183 -9.54 3.21 27.60
C TRP A 183 -8.74 3.76 28.78
N LEU A 184 -7.74 4.62 28.55
CA LEU A 184 -7.01 5.33 29.60
C LEU A 184 -7.96 6.23 30.41
N GLY A 185 -8.80 7.02 29.73
CA GLY A 185 -9.77 7.88 30.39
C GLY A 185 -10.75 7.12 31.29
N TYR A 186 -11.22 5.95 30.84
CA TYR A 186 -12.03 5.04 31.63
C TYR A 186 -11.24 4.43 32.80
N ARG A 187 -10.05 3.88 32.54
CA ARG A 187 -9.22 3.17 33.53
C ARG A 187 -8.76 4.07 34.68
N TYR A 188 -8.46 5.34 34.39
CA TYR A 188 -8.00 6.33 35.36
C TYR A 188 -9.11 7.25 35.90
N GLY A 189 -10.38 6.96 35.56
CA GLY A 189 -11.53 7.66 36.15
C GLY A 189 -11.62 9.14 35.78
N TRP A 190 -11.24 9.53 34.56
CA TRP A 190 -11.32 10.92 34.13
C TRP A 190 -12.76 11.44 34.12
N LYS A 191 -12.98 12.60 34.73
CA LYS A 191 -14.25 13.30 34.61
C LYS A 191 -14.50 13.64 33.14
N LYS A 192 -15.71 13.35 32.66
CA LYS A 192 -16.14 13.57 31.26
C LYS A 192 -15.22 12.87 30.24
N TRP A 193 -14.80 11.63 30.50
CA TRP A 193 -13.91 10.89 29.59
C TRP A 193 -14.54 10.65 28.20
N VAL A 194 -15.85 10.42 28.10
CA VAL A 194 -16.56 10.21 26.83
C VAL A 194 -16.44 11.42 25.88
N PRO A 195 -16.84 12.65 26.25
CA PRO A 195 -16.71 13.80 25.34
C PRO A 195 -15.25 14.18 25.07
N LYS A 196 -14.32 13.91 26.01
CA LYS A 196 -12.88 14.08 25.74
C LYS A 196 -12.39 13.10 24.66
N THR A 197 -12.86 11.85 24.71
CA THR A 197 -12.53 10.83 23.71
C THR A 197 -13.14 11.18 22.35
N ALA A 198 -14.38 11.67 22.33
CA ALA A 198 -15.02 12.14 21.11
C ALA A 198 -14.29 13.36 20.51
N ALA A 199 -13.88 14.33 21.34
CA ALA A 199 -13.09 15.48 20.88
C ALA A 199 -11.72 15.04 20.34
N PHE A 200 -11.06 14.09 21.00
CA PHE A 200 -9.80 13.51 20.52
C PHE A 200 -9.98 12.80 19.19
N PHE A 201 -11.05 12.00 19.02
CA PHE A 201 -11.39 11.35 17.77
C PHE A 201 -11.56 12.36 16.63
N LEU A 202 -12.36 13.40 16.85
CA LEU A 202 -12.60 14.45 15.86
C LEU A 202 -11.29 15.16 15.48
N ALA A 203 -10.47 15.52 16.47
CA ALA A 203 -9.17 16.14 16.22
C ALA A 203 -8.23 15.21 15.44
N ALA A 204 -8.21 13.92 15.76
CA ALA A 204 -7.40 12.92 15.05
C ALA A 204 -7.87 12.73 13.60
N MET A 205 -9.18 12.66 13.35
CA MET A 205 -9.72 12.54 11.99
C MET A 205 -9.49 13.81 11.15
N LEU A 206 -9.56 14.99 11.77
CA LEU A 206 -9.19 16.25 11.12
C LEU A 206 -7.70 16.29 10.79
N ALA A 207 -6.83 15.81 11.69
CA ALA A 207 -5.40 15.72 11.43
C ALA A 207 -5.07 14.74 10.30
N VAL A 208 -5.79 13.61 10.21
CA VAL A 208 -5.67 12.64 9.09
C VAL A 208 -6.13 13.26 7.76
N ASN A 209 -7.24 14.00 7.75
CA ASN A 209 -7.67 14.73 6.56
C ASN A 209 -6.64 15.77 6.12
N TYR A 210 -6.14 16.58 7.07
CA TYR A 210 -5.12 17.57 6.81
C TYR A 210 -3.84 16.93 6.25
N SER A 211 -3.35 15.86 6.88
CA SER A 211 -2.12 15.20 6.42
C SER A 211 -2.26 14.59 5.04
N HIS A 212 -3.43 14.04 4.71
CA HIS A 212 -3.71 13.47 3.40
C HIS A 212 -3.59 14.53 2.29
N PHE A 213 -4.24 15.68 2.44
CA PHE A 213 -4.27 16.71 1.39
C PHE A 213 -3.03 17.59 1.34
N PHE A 214 -2.35 17.82 2.47
CA PHE A 214 -1.29 18.83 2.57
C PHE A 214 0.13 18.29 2.84
N TRP A 215 0.29 17.05 3.31
CA TRP A 215 1.63 16.49 3.60
C TRP A 215 2.03 15.32 2.71
N TYR A 216 1.08 14.53 2.24
CA TYR A 216 1.39 13.29 1.52
C TYR A 216 0.93 13.30 0.07
N SER A 217 0.23 14.34 -0.36
CA SER A 217 -0.45 14.41 -1.65
C SER A 217 0.52 14.44 -2.83
N ASP A 218 1.74 14.95 -2.70
CA ASP A 218 2.71 15.16 -3.78
C ASP A 218 3.71 14.00 -4.00
N ASN A 219 3.63 12.92 -3.22
CA ASN A 219 4.63 11.83 -3.24
C ASN A 219 4.48 10.81 -4.40
N PHE A 220 3.94 11.22 -5.54
CA PHE A 220 3.71 10.31 -6.68
C PHE A 220 4.91 10.27 -7.63
N GLN A 221 5.35 9.07 -8.01
CA GLN A 221 6.38 8.87 -9.03
C GLN A 221 5.72 8.77 -10.41
N ASP A 222 6.15 9.63 -11.34
CA ASP A 222 5.70 9.57 -12.73
C ASP A 222 6.40 8.44 -13.49
N THR A 223 5.66 7.38 -13.77
CA THR A 223 6.04 6.40 -14.79
C THR A 223 5.22 6.71 -16.04
N GLN A 224 5.69 7.65 -16.87
CA GLN A 224 5.02 7.91 -18.15
C GLN A 224 5.22 6.70 -19.07
N SER A 225 4.11 6.09 -19.48
CA SER A 225 4.11 5.05 -20.50
C SER A 225 4.21 5.69 -21.88
N ASN A 226 5.27 5.39 -22.62
CA ASN A 226 5.37 5.64 -24.06
C ASN A 226 5.05 4.36 -24.85
N LEU A 227 4.37 3.40 -24.23
CA LEU A 227 3.99 2.17 -24.88
C LEU A 227 2.84 2.45 -25.87
N PRO A 228 2.79 1.70 -26.99
CA PRO A 228 1.65 1.74 -27.88
C PRO A 228 0.38 1.30 -27.13
N VAL A 229 -0.74 1.98 -27.39
CA VAL A 229 -2.03 1.67 -26.79
C VAL A 229 -3.11 1.52 -27.87
N GLU A 230 -3.90 0.46 -27.75
CA GLU A 230 -5.12 0.28 -28.53
C GLU A 230 -6.30 0.84 -27.73
N HIS A 231 -7.13 1.69 -28.36
CA HIS A 231 -8.27 2.32 -27.68
C HIS A 231 -9.19 1.29 -27.00
N ALA A 232 -9.51 0.19 -27.68
CA ALA A 232 -10.39 -0.85 -27.15
C ALA A 232 -9.84 -1.57 -25.90
N ALA A 233 -8.53 -1.56 -25.69
CA ALA A 233 -7.86 -2.25 -24.57
C ALA A 233 -7.66 -1.35 -23.34
N LEU A 234 -8.02 -0.06 -23.42
CA LEU A 234 -7.86 0.87 -22.31
C LEU A 234 -8.84 0.58 -21.16
N ASN A 235 -8.40 0.87 -19.95
CA ASN A 235 -9.29 0.89 -18.79
C ASN A 235 -10.13 2.18 -18.82
N TYR A 236 -11.45 2.07 -18.78
CA TYR A 236 -12.37 3.22 -18.83
C TYR A 236 -12.95 3.59 -17.46
N LYS A 237 -12.27 3.19 -16.38
CA LYS A 237 -12.65 3.51 -15.00
C LYS A 237 -11.54 4.25 -14.26
N VAL A 238 -11.94 5.25 -13.49
CA VAL A 238 -11.07 5.96 -12.55
C VAL A 238 -11.67 5.94 -11.16
N TYR A 239 -10.81 6.00 -10.13
CA TYR A 239 -11.22 5.73 -8.76
C TYR A 239 -10.78 6.86 -7.81
N PRO A 240 -11.55 7.20 -6.76
CA PRO A 240 -11.15 8.15 -5.72
C PRO A 240 -10.12 7.60 -4.72
N GLY A 241 -9.51 6.47 -5.05
CA GLY A 241 -8.38 5.83 -4.38
C GLY A 241 -7.77 4.78 -5.31
N LYS A 242 -6.75 4.08 -4.85
CA LYS A 242 -6.08 3.00 -5.58
C LYS A 242 -6.81 1.66 -5.43
N SER A 243 -7.52 1.43 -4.32
CA SER A 243 -8.27 0.18 -4.15
C SER A 243 -9.58 0.16 -4.95
N PRO A 244 -10.03 -1.01 -5.42
CA PRO A 244 -11.30 -1.17 -6.13
C PRO A 244 -12.54 -1.12 -5.21
N VAL A 245 -12.36 -0.79 -3.91
CA VAL A 245 -13.47 -0.68 -2.94
C VAL A 245 -14.29 0.58 -3.17
N PHE A 246 -13.71 1.58 -3.83
CA PHE A 246 -14.41 2.83 -4.12
C PHE A 246 -15.20 2.73 -5.41
N ASP A 247 -16.32 3.46 -5.44
CA ASP A 247 -17.13 3.60 -6.65
C ASP A 247 -16.32 4.30 -7.74
N ALA A 248 -16.24 3.64 -8.89
CA ALA A 248 -15.54 4.16 -10.05
C ALA A 248 -16.33 5.29 -10.69
N GLN A 249 -15.63 6.18 -11.39
CA GLN A 249 -16.19 7.08 -12.38
C GLN A 249 -15.75 6.64 -13.78
N GLY A 250 -16.58 6.94 -14.78
CA GLY A 250 -16.31 6.58 -16.17
C GLY A 250 -15.37 7.58 -16.86
N ILE A 251 -14.40 7.06 -17.61
CA ILE A 251 -13.72 7.81 -18.67
C ILE A 251 -14.67 7.87 -19.86
N ASN A 252 -14.94 9.08 -20.32
CA ASN A 252 -15.93 9.38 -21.35
C ASN A 252 -15.37 10.27 -22.48
N VAL A 253 -14.09 10.65 -22.41
CA VAL A 253 -13.39 11.41 -23.45
C VAL A 253 -12.03 10.78 -23.75
N LEU A 254 -11.62 10.81 -25.01
CA LEU A 254 -10.30 10.42 -25.48
C LEU A 254 -9.80 11.50 -26.44
N TYR A 255 -8.55 11.92 -26.27
CA TYR A 255 -7.91 12.93 -27.11
C TYR A 255 -6.61 12.36 -27.70
N VAL A 256 -6.45 12.45 -29.02
CA VAL A 256 -5.23 12.03 -29.73
C VAL A 256 -4.51 13.27 -30.25
N GLY A 257 -3.32 13.53 -29.71
CA GLY A 257 -2.51 14.70 -30.01
C GLY A 257 -1.51 15.01 -28.89
N GLU A 258 -0.64 16.00 -29.10
CA GLU A 258 0.45 16.31 -28.15
C GLU A 258 -0.06 16.57 -26.72
N SER A 259 -1.08 17.41 -26.56
CA SER A 259 -1.69 17.73 -25.27
C SER A 259 -3.09 18.33 -25.43
N PRO A 260 -4.07 17.95 -24.58
CA PRO A 260 -5.40 18.55 -24.61
C PRO A 260 -5.39 20.00 -24.10
N LYS A 261 -4.29 20.50 -23.51
CA LYS A 261 -4.24 21.81 -22.85
C LYS A 261 -4.66 22.97 -23.74
N ALA A 262 -4.09 23.06 -24.94
CA ALA A 262 -4.42 24.15 -25.88
C ALA A 262 -5.89 24.11 -26.33
N MET A 263 -6.46 22.91 -26.48
CA MET A 263 -7.88 22.71 -26.77
C MET A 263 -8.73 23.23 -25.61
N MET A 264 -8.43 22.81 -24.38
CA MET A 264 -9.18 23.21 -23.20
C MET A 264 -9.15 24.74 -22.99
N GLU A 265 -7.98 25.36 -23.11
CA GLU A 265 -7.81 26.82 -22.98
C GLU A 265 -8.63 27.59 -24.03
N ARG A 266 -8.63 27.12 -25.29
CA ARG A 266 -9.40 27.74 -26.37
C ARG A 266 -10.91 27.64 -26.15
N LEU A 267 -11.38 26.56 -25.52
CA LEU A 267 -12.78 26.37 -25.11
C LEU A 267 -13.14 27.16 -23.84
N GLY A 268 -12.25 27.99 -23.31
CA GLY A 268 -12.50 28.81 -22.12
C GLY A 268 -12.44 28.04 -20.79
N TRP A 269 -11.88 26.82 -20.79
CA TRP A 269 -11.65 26.08 -19.56
C TRP A 269 -10.38 26.57 -18.86
N VAL A 270 -10.46 26.67 -17.54
CA VAL A 270 -9.37 27.13 -16.67
C VAL A 270 -8.66 25.92 -16.08
N GLU A 271 -7.33 25.89 -16.13
CA GLU A 271 -6.53 24.83 -15.53
C GLU A 271 -6.62 24.89 -14.00
N ASN A 272 -6.99 23.77 -13.38
CA ASN A 272 -7.09 23.63 -11.93
C ASN A 272 -5.81 23.06 -11.36
N LYS A 273 -5.46 23.54 -10.16
CA LYS A 273 -4.47 22.89 -9.31
C LYS A 273 -5.02 21.58 -8.76
N THR A 274 -4.16 20.58 -8.65
CA THR A 274 -4.46 19.30 -8.01
C THR A 274 -3.54 19.11 -6.82
N PHE A 275 -4.02 18.41 -5.79
CA PHE A 275 -3.21 18.15 -4.60
C PHE A 275 -1.96 17.32 -4.95
N SER A 276 -2.08 16.39 -5.91
CA SER A 276 -0.95 15.57 -6.35
C SER A 276 0.13 16.26 -7.16
N ARG A 277 -0.17 17.37 -7.83
CA ARG A 277 0.76 18.00 -8.79
C ARG A 277 1.17 19.42 -8.46
N SER A 278 0.47 20.10 -7.54
CA SER A 278 0.58 21.56 -7.40
C SER A 278 1.12 22.06 -6.05
N ASP A 279 1.62 21.17 -5.18
CA ASP A 279 2.18 21.48 -3.85
C ASP A 279 1.36 22.58 -3.13
N ILE A 280 0.15 22.20 -2.71
CA ILE A 280 -0.85 23.16 -2.25
C ILE A 280 -0.73 23.32 -0.74
N ASP A 281 -0.20 24.44 -0.28
CA ASP A 281 -0.24 24.86 1.12
C ASP A 281 -1.65 25.35 1.54
N PRO A 282 -1.99 25.35 2.85
CA PRO A 282 -3.27 25.86 3.34
C PRO A 282 -3.58 27.31 2.97
N SER A 283 -2.56 28.17 2.86
CA SER A 283 -2.73 29.57 2.41
C SER A 283 -3.14 29.63 0.93
N VAL A 284 -2.44 28.87 0.08
CA VAL A 284 -2.74 28.75 -1.35
C VAL A 284 -4.14 28.18 -1.55
N TYR A 285 -4.53 27.18 -0.78
CA TYR A 285 -5.88 26.63 -0.79
C TYR A 285 -6.95 27.69 -0.53
N ILE A 286 -6.75 28.54 0.49
CA ILE A 286 -7.68 29.64 0.80
C ILE A 286 -7.74 30.66 -0.35
N ASP A 287 -6.62 30.97 -0.99
CA ASP A 287 -6.58 31.92 -2.09
C ASP A 287 -7.26 31.37 -3.36
N LEU A 288 -7.11 30.08 -3.64
CA LEU A 288 -7.86 29.38 -4.70
C LEU A 288 -9.38 29.40 -4.46
N LEU A 289 -9.82 29.21 -3.21
CA LEU A 289 -11.23 29.32 -2.85
C LEU A 289 -11.77 30.74 -3.08
N LYS A 290 -11.01 31.78 -2.72
CA LYS A 290 -11.40 33.17 -2.99
C LYS A 290 -11.46 33.46 -4.49
N ALA A 291 -10.59 32.83 -5.28
CA ALA A 291 -10.55 32.93 -6.73
C ALA A 291 -11.57 32.01 -7.44
N GLN A 292 -12.46 31.33 -6.70
CA GLN A 292 -13.44 30.37 -7.25
C GLN A 292 -12.82 29.27 -8.12
N THR A 293 -11.57 28.90 -7.84
CA THR A 293 -10.82 27.83 -8.50
C THR A 293 -10.37 26.78 -7.50
N PRO A 294 -11.29 26.17 -6.70
CA PRO A 294 -10.87 25.21 -5.69
C PRO A 294 -10.12 24.05 -6.35
N PRO A 295 -9.04 23.58 -5.71
CA PRO A 295 -8.27 22.48 -6.26
C PRO A 295 -9.13 21.24 -6.38
N VAL A 296 -8.79 20.42 -7.36
CA VAL A 296 -9.54 19.22 -7.68
C VAL A 296 -8.89 18.03 -6.98
N SER A 297 -9.69 17.25 -6.27
CA SER A 297 -9.24 15.99 -5.67
C SER A 297 -8.80 15.00 -6.75
N ASP A 298 -7.82 14.18 -6.41
CA ASP A 298 -7.18 13.25 -7.34
C ASP A 298 -8.07 12.05 -7.63
N LEU A 299 -8.17 11.67 -8.90
CA LEU A 299 -8.70 10.38 -9.31
C LEU A 299 -7.56 9.55 -9.90
N PHE A 300 -7.63 8.24 -9.66
CA PHE A 300 -6.59 7.30 -10.03
C PHE A 300 -7.02 6.49 -11.24
N TRP A 301 -6.22 6.57 -12.29
CA TRP A 301 -6.31 5.72 -13.47
C TRP A 301 -5.07 4.83 -13.50
N ASN A 302 -5.26 3.50 -13.42
CA ASN A 302 -4.15 2.54 -13.29
C ASN A 302 -3.18 2.94 -12.15
N GLU A 303 -3.76 3.25 -10.98
CA GLU A 303 -3.06 3.73 -9.77
C GLU A 303 -2.32 5.07 -9.87
N ARG A 304 -2.45 5.76 -11.02
CA ARG A 304 -1.78 7.03 -11.30
C ARG A 304 -2.76 8.20 -11.16
N PRO A 305 -2.40 9.27 -10.42
CA PRO A 305 -3.22 10.47 -10.35
C PRO A 305 -3.26 11.17 -11.71
N GLN A 306 -4.26 12.02 -11.93
CA GLN A 306 -4.36 12.80 -13.17
C GLN A 306 -3.12 13.65 -13.43
N ASP A 307 -2.85 13.89 -14.72
CA ASP A 307 -1.80 14.78 -15.19
C ASP A 307 -2.29 16.23 -15.25
N LEU A 308 -3.50 16.44 -15.74
CA LEU A 308 -4.11 17.75 -15.90
C LEU A 308 -5.54 17.73 -15.36
N ALA A 309 -5.99 18.87 -14.85
CA ALA A 309 -7.38 19.09 -14.47
C ALA A 309 -7.81 20.47 -14.96
N PHE A 310 -9.05 20.57 -15.45
CA PHE A 310 -9.63 21.84 -15.90
C PHE A 310 -11.06 21.96 -15.38
N GLN A 311 -11.52 23.20 -15.22
CA GLN A 311 -12.92 23.51 -14.93
C GLN A 311 -13.43 24.64 -15.82
N LEU A 312 -14.74 24.66 -16.07
CA LEU A 312 -15.39 25.87 -16.56
C LEU A 312 -15.58 26.88 -15.42
N PRO A 313 -15.57 28.20 -15.70
CA PRO A 313 -15.96 29.21 -14.74
C PRO A 313 -17.35 28.90 -14.16
N GLY A 314 -17.46 28.87 -12.83
CA GLY A 314 -18.67 28.45 -12.14
C GLY A 314 -18.63 28.81 -10.65
N ASP A 315 -19.50 28.17 -9.87
CA ASP A 315 -19.51 28.33 -8.41
C ASP A 315 -18.67 27.22 -7.74
N LEU A 316 -18.35 27.42 -6.46
CA LEU A 316 -17.62 26.47 -5.62
C LEU A 316 -18.32 25.13 -5.47
N LEU A 317 -19.64 25.05 -5.70
CA LEU A 317 -20.43 23.81 -5.56
C LEU A 317 -20.80 23.18 -6.89
N LYS A 318 -20.92 24.00 -7.95
CA LYS A 318 -21.50 23.59 -9.22
C LYS A 318 -20.66 24.04 -10.39
N ARG A 319 -20.02 23.09 -11.05
CA ARG A 319 -19.08 23.33 -12.14
C ARG A 319 -18.89 22.08 -12.99
N SER A 320 -18.68 22.28 -14.29
CA SER A 320 -18.15 21.24 -15.15
C SER A 320 -16.64 21.17 -14.91
N HIS A 321 -16.11 19.97 -14.68
CA HIS A 321 -14.68 19.73 -14.59
C HIS A 321 -14.28 18.56 -15.48
N ILE A 322 -13.01 18.52 -15.89
CA ILE A 322 -12.42 17.40 -16.62
C ILE A 322 -11.04 17.11 -16.06
N ARG A 323 -10.71 15.83 -15.93
CA ARG A 323 -9.37 15.34 -15.57
C ARG A 323 -8.80 14.56 -16.73
N TRP A 324 -7.49 14.68 -16.97
CA TRP A 324 -6.79 14.03 -18.06
C TRP A 324 -5.62 13.18 -17.57
N TRP A 325 -5.45 12.02 -18.20
CA TRP A 325 -4.31 11.14 -18.03
C TRP A 325 -3.69 10.82 -19.39
N LYS A 326 -2.38 10.94 -19.50
CA LYS A 326 -1.61 10.39 -20.62
C LYS A 326 -1.66 8.86 -20.58
N ALA A 327 -2.23 8.24 -21.61
CA ALA A 327 -2.44 6.81 -21.69
C ALA A 327 -1.27 6.08 -22.36
N GLY A 328 -0.70 6.67 -23.40
CA GLY A 328 0.35 6.07 -24.20
C GLY A 328 0.48 6.77 -25.54
N VAL A 329 0.85 6.02 -26.58
CA VAL A 329 0.90 6.49 -27.95
C VAL A 329 -0.04 5.65 -28.81
N ASP A 330 -0.87 6.28 -29.62
CA ASP A 330 -1.77 5.60 -30.55
C ASP A 330 -0.98 4.86 -31.64
N GLU A 331 -1.29 3.58 -31.88
CA GLU A 331 -0.56 2.75 -32.85
C GLU A 331 -0.71 3.23 -34.30
N ALA A 332 -1.86 3.81 -34.66
CA ALA A 332 -2.14 4.22 -36.03
C ALA A 332 -1.47 5.57 -36.37
N THR A 333 -1.51 6.52 -35.46
CA THR A 333 -1.06 7.89 -35.68
C THR A 333 0.32 8.20 -35.10
N ASN A 334 0.83 7.32 -34.22
CA ASN A 334 2.05 7.53 -33.42
C ASN A 334 2.01 8.85 -32.61
N GLN A 335 0.81 9.33 -32.28
CA GLN A 335 0.58 10.52 -31.47
C GLN A 335 0.24 10.14 -30.03
N PRO A 336 0.54 10.99 -29.04
CA PRO A 336 0.14 10.73 -27.66
C PRO A 336 -1.39 10.60 -27.52
N THR A 337 -1.82 9.59 -26.79
CA THR A 337 -3.23 9.37 -26.44
C THR A 337 -3.48 9.78 -25.01
N TRP A 338 -4.54 10.54 -24.81
CA TRP A 338 -5.01 11.01 -23.50
C TRP A 338 -6.41 10.50 -23.24
N VAL A 339 -6.65 10.00 -22.04
CA VAL A 339 -7.98 9.65 -21.56
C VAL A 339 -8.49 10.73 -20.61
N GLY A 340 -9.77 11.07 -20.72
CA GLY A 340 -10.41 12.14 -20.00
C GLY A 340 -11.70 11.70 -19.31
N ALA A 341 -11.90 12.16 -18.08
CA ALA A 341 -13.14 12.01 -17.34
C ALA A 341 -13.76 13.39 -17.13
N VAL A 342 -14.79 13.72 -17.92
CA VAL A 342 -15.59 14.94 -17.78
C VAL A 342 -16.85 14.66 -16.96
N SER A 343 -17.14 15.54 -16.02
CA SER A 343 -18.26 15.39 -15.10
C SER A 343 -18.74 16.74 -14.58
N TYR A 344 -19.96 16.76 -14.05
CA TYR A 344 -20.56 17.93 -13.43
C TYR A 344 -20.64 17.74 -11.92
N ASP A 345 -20.09 18.68 -11.18
CA ASP A 345 -20.30 18.77 -9.74
C ASP A 345 -21.70 19.37 -9.48
N ASP A 346 -22.52 18.70 -8.67
CA ASP A 346 -23.90 19.16 -8.36
C ASP A 346 -24.11 19.52 -6.87
N GLY A 347 -23.11 19.28 -6.02
CA GLY A 347 -23.20 19.52 -4.58
C GLY A 347 -21.98 19.02 -3.80
N LEU A 348 -22.17 18.73 -2.51
CA LEU A 348 -21.17 18.14 -1.62
C LEU A 348 -21.69 16.83 -1.01
N LYS A 349 -20.83 15.83 -0.91
CA LYS A 349 -21.09 14.52 -0.29
C LYS A 349 -20.00 14.22 0.71
N LEU A 350 -20.39 13.68 1.87
CA LEU A 350 -19.46 13.05 2.80
C LEU A 350 -19.18 11.63 2.27
N THR A 351 -17.96 11.38 1.82
CA THR A 351 -17.59 10.13 1.14
C THR A 351 -16.22 9.63 1.56
N MET A 352 -15.95 8.36 1.28
CA MET A 352 -14.63 7.78 1.46
C MET A 352 -13.75 8.13 0.26
N TYR A 353 -12.52 8.56 0.54
CA TYR A 353 -11.54 8.97 -0.46
C TYR A 353 -10.16 8.49 0.00
N SER A 354 -9.49 7.63 -0.77
CA SER A 354 -8.13 7.15 -0.45
C SER A 354 -7.94 6.69 1.00
N GLY A 355 -8.97 6.07 1.60
CA GLY A 355 -8.96 5.53 2.96
C GLY A 355 -9.31 6.52 4.08
N ILE A 356 -9.70 7.75 3.74
CA ILE A 356 -10.17 8.78 4.68
C ILE A 356 -11.64 9.13 4.44
N LEU A 357 -12.36 9.49 5.50
CA LEU A 357 -13.70 10.06 5.41
C LEU A 357 -13.57 11.58 5.26
N THR A 358 -14.06 12.13 4.14
CA THR A 358 -13.91 13.55 3.82
C THR A 358 -15.11 14.10 3.06
N VAL A 359 -15.18 15.43 2.95
CA VAL A 359 -16.22 16.12 2.18
C VAL A 359 -15.67 16.43 0.80
N LEU A 360 -16.26 15.83 -0.23
CA LEU A 360 -15.94 16.08 -1.63
C LEU A 360 -17.18 16.59 -2.37
N HIS A 361 -16.98 17.02 -3.61
CA HIS A 361 -18.08 17.29 -4.52
C HIS A 361 -18.84 16.01 -4.86
N SER A 362 -20.18 16.10 -4.87
CA SER A 362 -21.00 15.08 -5.51
C SER A 362 -21.01 15.31 -7.01
N ILE A 363 -21.02 14.23 -7.76
CA ILE A 363 -20.99 14.24 -9.22
C ILE A 363 -22.37 13.83 -9.72
N ASP A 364 -22.88 14.57 -10.71
CA ASP A 364 -24.11 14.24 -11.40
C ASP A 364 -23.97 12.85 -12.05
N PRO A 365 -24.91 11.92 -11.79
CA PRO A 365 -24.86 10.57 -12.34
C PRO A 365 -24.85 10.51 -13.88
N ASN A 366 -25.30 11.57 -14.57
CA ASN A 366 -25.33 11.64 -16.03
C ASN A 366 -24.01 12.18 -16.61
N ILE A 367 -22.99 11.32 -16.66
CA ILE A 367 -21.70 11.71 -17.25
C ILE A 367 -21.76 11.90 -18.77
N ASP A 368 -22.75 11.33 -19.43
CA ASP A 368 -22.94 11.45 -20.89
C ASP A 368 -23.39 12.86 -21.28
N ALA A 369 -24.24 13.51 -20.47
CA ALA A 369 -24.67 14.88 -20.75
C ALA A 369 -23.50 15.86 -20.77
N GLU A 370 -22.55 15.73 -19.85
CA GLU A 370 -21.36 16.60 -19.84
C GLU A 370 -20.39 16.29 -20.97
N ARG A 371 -20.23 15.01 -21.33
CA ARG A 371 -19.49 14.60 -22.54
C ARG A 371 -20.09 15.21 -23.80
N ASP A 372 -21.42 15.12 -23.96
CA ASP A 372 -22.10 15.59 -25.16
C ASP A 372 -22.12 17.13 -25.22
N LYS A 373 -22.15 17.80 -24.06
CA LYS A 373 -21.94 19.24 -23.95
C LYS A 373 -20.54 19.66 -24.40
N LEU A 374 -19.49 18.93 -24.00
CA LEU A 374 -18.12 19.16 -24.49
C LEU A 374 -18.02 18.94 -26.01
N ALA A 375 -18.64 17.88 -26.53
CA ALA A 375 -18.68 17.61 -27.97
C ALA A 375 -19.37 18.75 -28.75
N ALA A 376 -20.50 19.24 -28.26
CA ALA A 376 -21.21 20.37 -28.87
C ALA A 376 -20.37 21.65 -28.86
N GLN A 377 -19.62 21.91 -27.78
CA GLN A 377 -18.71 23.04 -27.67
C GLN A 377 -17.58 22.96 -28.69
N LEU A 378 -16.93 21.79 -28.80
CA LEU A 378 -15.87 21.52 -29.78
C LEU A 378 -16.33 21.77 -31.21
N ASN A 379 -17.48 21.23 -31.59
CA ASN A 379 -18.04 21.38 -32.94
C ASN A 379 -18.38 22.83 -33.30
N THR A 380 -18.65 23.67 -32.29
CA THR A 380 -19.01 25.08 -32.47
C THR A 380 -17.77 25.99 -32.50
N GLU A 381 -16.83 25.80 -31.58
CA GLU A 381 -15.71 26.71 -31.35
C GLU A 381 -14.40 26.28 -32.05
N ILE A 382 -14.24 24.99 -32.31
CA ILE A 382 -13.06 24.38 -32.94
C ILE A 382 -13.47 23.40 -34.06
N PRO A 383 -14.04 23.89 -35.18
CA PRO A 383 -14.47 23.01 -36.29
C PRO A 383 -13.32 22.23 -36.96
N SER A 384 -12.06 22.63 -36.72
CA SER A 384 -10.87 21.95 -37.22
C SER A 384 -10.55 20.64 -36.46
N MET A 385 -11.21 20.37 -35.34
CA MET A 385 -11.09 19.10 -34.62
C MET A 385 -12.27 18.20 -34.97
N ALA A 386 -11.98 16.95 -35.32
CA ALA A 386 -13.00 15.96 -35.58
C ALA A 386 -13.45 15.32 -34.26
N THR A 387 -14.76 15.25 -34.07
CA THR A 387 -15.39 14.55 -32.94
C THR A 387 -16.08 13.29 -33.44
N ASN A 388 -15.75 12.14 -32.85
CA ASN A 388 -16.37 10.85 -33.14
C ASN A 388 -16.74 10.14 -31.84
N TYR A 389 -17.61 9.13 -31.94
CA TYR A 389 -17.96 8.30 -30.80
C TYR A 389 -17.50 6.86 -31.03
N PHE A 390 -16.90 6.27 -30.02
CA PHE A 390 -16.49 4.87 -30.00
C PHE A 390 -17.20 4.13 -28.87
N GLN A 391 -17.72 2.92 -29.13
CA GLN A 391 -18.34 2.09 -28.10
C GLN A 391 -17.26 1.37 -27.29
N ALA A 392 -16.92 1.93 -26.13
CA ALA A 392 -15.86 1.43 -25.26
C ALA A 392 -16.37 0.43 -24.20
N MET A 393 -17.58 0.65 -23.70
CA MET A 393 -18.17 -0.14 -22.62
C MET A 393 -19.60 -0.54 -23.00
N THR A 394 -20.13 -1.55 -22.31
CA THR A 394 -21.58 -1.80 -22.33
C THR A 394 -22.32 -0.66 -21.62
N PRO A 395 -23.53 -0.27 -22.07
CA PRO A 395 -24.32 0.71 -21.35
C PRO A 395 -24.50 0.34 -19.88
N LEU A 396 -24.26 1.32 -19.01
CA LEU A 396 -24.37 1.23 -17.56
C LEU A 396 -25.59 2.01 -17.11
N VAL A 397 -26.35 1.41 -16.19
CA VAL A 397 -27.47 2.05 -15.49
C VAL A 397 -27.07 2.19 -14.03
N VAL A 398 -27.49 3.27 -13.37
CA VAL A 398 -27.28 3.46 -11.94
C VAL A 398 -27.87 2.27 -11.18
N ASP A 399 -27.03 1.61 -10.39
CA ASP A 399 -27.40 0.50 -9.51
C ASP A 399 -26.59 0.57 -8.20
N GLU A 400 -26.71 -0.43 -7.32
CA GLU A 400 -25.96 -0.46 -6.05
C GLU A 400 -24.43 -0.54 -6.24
N ALA A 401 -23.94 -0.82 -7.46
CA ALA A 401 -22.53 -0.94 -7.79
C ALA A 401 -22.00 0.21 -8.67
N HIS A 402 -22.86 1.09 -9.16
CA HIS A 402 -22.51 2.18 -10.07
C HIS A 402 -23.22 3.49 -9.70
N ASP A 403 -22.45 4.47 -9.25
CA ASP A 403 -22.92 5.82 -8.90
C ASP A 403 -23.25 6.70 -10.13
N TYR A 404 -23.09 6.19 -11.36
CA TYR A 404 -23.34 6.90 -12.61
C TYR A 404 -24.00 6.00 -13.67
N TYR A 405 -24.66 6.61 -14.65
CA TYR A 405 -25.08 5.91 -15.88
C TYR A 405 -24.31 6.43 -17.08
N SER A 406 -24.12 5.56 -18.06
CA SER A 406 -23.50 5.91 -19.34
C SER A 406 -24.01 4.98 -20.44
N ASP A 407 -24.15 5.49 -21.65
CA ASP A 407 -24.41 4.74 -22.88
C ASP A 407 -23.21 3.89 -23.34
N GLY A 408 -22.08 3.98 -22.62
CA GLY A 408 -20.85 3.23 -22.88
C GLY A 408 -20.03 3.76 -24.06
N ARG A 409 -20.43 4.90 -24.64
CA ARG A 409 -19.69 5.58 -25.69
C ARG A 409 -18.66 6.54 -25.10
N VAL A 410 -17.54 6.67 -25.80
CA VAL A 410 -16.47 7.61 -25.47
C VAL A 410 -16.33 8.57 -26.63
N LEU A 411 -16.26 9.87 -26.30
CA LEU A 411 -15.99 10.93 -27.26
C LEU A 411 -14.51 10.89 -27.64
N VAL A 412 -14.21 10.65 -28.91
CA VAL A 412 -12.85 10.69 -29.46
C VAL A 412 -12.65 12.01 -30.18
N VAL A 413 -11.63 12.75 -29.78
CA VAL A 413 -11.27 14.08 -30.32
C VAL A 413 -9.89 14.02 -30.94
N ASN A 414 -9.82 14.24 -32.25
CA ASN A 414 -8.57 14.21 -33.02
C ASN A 414 -8.46 15.48 -33.87
N GLU A 415 -7.23 15.89 -34.18
CA GLU A 415 -7.01 16.92 -35.19
C GLU A 415 -7.41 16.38 -36.58
N SER A 416 -8.20 17.16 -37.36
CA SER A 416 -8.77 16.66 -38.63
C SER A 416 -7.73 16.23 -39.66
N GLU A 417 -6.49 16.72 -39.56
CA GLU A 417 -5.39 16.33 -40.44
C GLU A 417 -4.99 14.84 -40.27
N LEU A 418 -5.23 14.25 -39.08
CA LEU A 418 -4.91 12.85 -38.79
C LEU A 418 -5.90 11.86 -39.44
N LEU A 419 -7.14 12.28 -39.73
CA LEU A 419 -8.13 11.43 -40.40
C LEU A 419 -7.84 11.28 -41.91
N LEU A 420 -7.19 12.26 -42.53
CA LEU A 420 -6.84 12.22 -43.96
C LEU A 420 -5.68 11.26 -44.26
N ALA A 421 -4.81 10.99 -43.28
CA ALA A 421 -3.74 9.99 -43.41
C ALA A 421 -4.26 8.54 -43.40
N ASN A 422 -5.40 8.26 -42.75
CA ASN A 422 -6.00 6.93 -42.68
C ASN A 422 -6.92 6.57 -43.86
N ASN A 423 -7.39 7.56 -44.63
CA ASN A 423 -8.21 7.32 -45.82
C ASN A 423 -7.41 7.29 -47.13
N ALA A 424 -6.09 7.51 -47.05
CA ALA A 424 -5.17 7.54 -48.19
C ALA A 424 -4.20 6.34 -48.24
N SER A 425 -4.34 5.37 -47.32
CA SER A 425 -3.51 4.16 -47.24
C SER A 425 -4.26 2.88 -47.65
#